data_AF-A0AAW2JTM3-F1
#
_entry.id   AF-A0AAW2JTM3-F1
#
_cell.length_a   1.000
_cell.length_b   1.000
_cell.length_c   1.000
_cell.angle_alpha   90.00
_cell.angle_beta   90.00
_cell.angle_gamma   90.00
#
_symmetry.space_group_name_H-M   'P 1'
#
loop_
_entity.id
_entity.type
_entity.pdbx_description
1 polymer ?
#
loop_
_entity_poly.entity_id
_entity_poly.type
_entity_poly.pdbx_seq_one_letter_code
_entity_poly.pdbx_strand_id
1 'polypeptide(L)'
;MKIQKAARKRYGRFFYRFPNGESAADVYDRITGFRETLRSDIEIGRFQPPGEQSPNMNLVIVSHGLTLRVFLMRWYKWTVHQFEALHNIGNGKIVVMERGHGGRYSLLMHHTRQELKEFGLTDAMLTDQEWQKHAKPGELNYDCQITGPSYFTHFDDDQQNLLHR
;
A
#
# COMPACT_ATOMS: atom_id res chain seq x y z
N MET A 1 24.51 -4.03 19.52
CA MET A 1 23.58 -4.83 18.68
C MET A 1 22.46 -5.55 19.46
N LYS A 2 22.72 -6.30 20.54
CA LYS A 2 21.67 -7.09 21.23
C LYS A 2 20.56 -6.23 21.88
N ILE A 3 20.91 -5.12 22.53
CA ILE A 3 19.96 -4.20 23.18
C ILE A 3 18.99 -3.58 22.15
N GLN A 4 19.52 -3.13 21.02
CA GLN A 4 18.73 -2.55 19.93
C GLN A 4 17.78 -3.57 19.28
N LYS A 5 18.19 -4.84 19.15
CA LYS A 5 17.31 -5.90 18.64
C LYS A 5 16.16 -6.20 19.60
N ALA A 6 16.41 -6.19 20.91
CA ALA A 6 15.37 -6.39 21.93
C ALA A 6 14.38 -5.22 21.96
N ALA A 7 14.87 -3.98 21.91
CA ALA A 7 14.02 -2.80 21.82
C ALA A 7 13.18 -2.81 20.53
N ARG A 8 13.79 -3.13 19.38
CA ARG A 8 13.07 -3.27 18.11
C ARG A 8 11.98 -4.33 18.14
N LYS A 9 12.19 -5.44 18.84
CA LYS A 9 11.16 -6.48 19.02
C LYS A 9 9.98 -5.98 19.88
N ARG A 10 10.23 -5.08 20.83
CA ARG A 10 9.22 -4.50 21.72
C ARG A 10 8.37 -3.43 21.03
N TYR A 11 9.01 -2.51 20.30
CA TYR A 11 8.33 -1.36 19.66
C TYR A 11 7.77 -1.67 18.27
N GLY A 12 8.13 -2.80 17.68
CA GLY A 12 7.78 -3.13 16.30
C GLY A 12 8.82 -2.62 15.31
N ARG A 13 8.94 -3.32 14.17
CA ARG A 13 9.89 -2.99 13.10
C ARG A 13 9.53 -1.69 12.39
N PHE A 14 8.25 -1.32 12.41
CA PHE A 14 7.78 -0.13 11.70
C PHE A 14 8.13 1.18 12.44
N PHE A 15 7.83 1.25 13.74
CA PHE A 15 8.00 2.45 14.55
C PHE A 15 9.38 2.59 15.21
N TYR A 16 10.12 1.49 15.36
CA TYR A 16 11.42 1.57 16.00
C TYR A 16 12.42 2.41 15.19
N ARG A 17 12.88 3.51 15.79
CA ARG A 17 13.91 4.39 15.24
C ARG A 17 15.28 4.03 15.81
N PHE A 18 16.26 3.82 14.93
CA PHE A 18 17.64 3.62 15.37
C PHE A 18 18.25 4.93 15.91
N PRO A 19 19.16 4.87 16.91
CA PRO A 19 19.91 6.05 17.33
C PRO A 19 20.64 6.68 16.14
N ASN A 20 20.43 7.98 15.92
CA ASN A 20 20.94 8.73 14.76
C ASN A 20 20.52 8.15 13.39
N GLY A 21 19.48 7.32 13.37
CA GLY A 21 18.94 6.71 12.17
C GLY A 21 17.46 7.01 11.99
N GLU A 22 16.82 6.20 11.16
CA GLU A 22 15.43 6.36 10.77
C GLU A 22 14.62 5.10 11.12
N SER A 23 13.31 5.29 11.22
CA SER A 23 12.30 4.24 11.31
C SER A 23 11.65 3.99 9.94
N ALA A 24 10.86 2.93 9.81
CA ALA A 24 10.09 2.72 8.59
C ALA A 24 8.94 3.75 8.45
N ALA A 25 8.45 4.28 9.58
CA ALA A 25 7.49 5.38 9.58
C ALA A 25 8.08 6.66 8.95
N ASP A 26 9.34 7.00 9.28
CA ASP A 26 10.03 8.14 8.64
C ASP A 26 10.14 7.95 7.11
N VAL A 27 10.40 6.72 6.66
CA VAL A 27 10.42 6.37 5.23
C VAL A 27 9.03 6.47 4.60
N TYR A 28 7.97 6.10 5.34
CA TYR A 28 6.58 6.16 4.87
C TYR A 28 6.15 7.59 4.55
N ASP A 29 6.56 8.56 5.37
CA ASP A 29 6.27 9.97 5.14
C ASP A 29 6.94 10.48 3.86
N ARG A 30 8.23 10.16 3.65
CA ARG A 30 8.94 10.52 2.42
C ARG A 30 8.34 9.87 1.18
N ILE A 31 7.94 8.61 1.27
CA ILE A 31 7.29 7.89 0.17
C ILE A 31 5.93 8.50 -0.17
N THR A 32 5.23 9.10 0.81
CA THR A 32 3.98 9.82 0.55
C THR A 32 4.21 11.01 -0.38
N GLY A 33 5.19 11.87 -0.06
CA GLY A 33 5.53 13.02 -0.91
C GLY A 33 6.08 12.60 -2.29
N PHE A 34 6.91 11.56 -2.34
CA PHE A 34 7.41 11.00 -3.60
C PHE A 34 6.26 10.53 -4.50
N ARG A 35 5.29 9.78 -3.96
CA ARG A 35 4.15 9.26 -4.72
C ARG A 35 3.27 10.38 -5.29
N GLU A 36 3.03 11.44 -4.53
CA GLU A 36 2.25 12.59 -4.97
C GLU A 36 2.95 13.34 -6.10
N THR A 37 4.25 13.61 -5.93
CA THR A 37 5.06 14.24 -6.97
C THR A 37 5.12 13.40 -8.25
N LEU A 38 5.35 12.09 -8.10
CA LEU A 38 5.37 11.15 -9.23
C LEU A 38 4.05 11.20 -10.00
N ARG A 39 2.92 11.15 -9.29
CA ARG A 39 1.60 11.24 -9.92
C ARG A 39 1.43 12.55 -10.68
N SER A 40 1.77 13.69 -10.08
CA SER A 40 1.66 14.99 -10.73
C SER A 40 2.55 15.08 -11.96
N ASP A 41 3.80 14.60 -11.90
CA ASP A 41 4.72 14.59 -13.04
C ASP A 41 4.19 13.71 -14.20
N ILE A 42 3.52 12.60 -13.90
CA ILE A 42 2.83 11.76 -14.90
C ILE A 42 1.68 12.54 -15.53
N GLU A 43 0.82 13.17 -14.72
CA GLU A 43 -0.38 13.88 -15.18
C GLU A 43 -0.04 15.08 -16.09
N ILE A 44 1.04 15.82 -15.81
CA ILE A 44 1.49 16.92 -16.68
C ILE A 44 2.26 16.44 -17.93
N GLY A 45 2.45 15.12 -18.09
CA GLY A 45 3.18 14.55 -19.22
C GLY A 45 4.69 14.79 -19.19
N ARG A 46 5.29 15.02 -18.03
CA ARG A 46 6.72 15.37 -17.88
C ARG A 46 7.67 14.37 -18.53
N PHE A 47 7.29 13.09 -18.53
CA PHE A 47 8.11 11.98 -19.01
C PHE A 47 7.83 11.60 -20.48
N GLN A 48 7.07 12.42 -21.21
CA GLN A 48 6.62 12.12 -22.57
C GLN A 48 7.01 13.24 -23.53
N PRO A 49 7.23 12.94 -24.82
CA PRO A 49 7.51 13.96 -25.82
C PRO A 49 6.35 14.99 -25.92
N PRO A 50 6.66 16.28 -26.18
CA PRO A 50 5.62 17.27 -26.44
C PRO A 50 4.72 16.83 -27.60
N GLY A 51 3.39 16.89 -27.40
CA GLY A 51 2.40 16.53 -28.41
C GLY A 51 2.01 15.04 -28.46
N GLU A 52 2.70 14.16 -27.72
CA GLU A 52 2.43 12.70 -27.68
C GLU A 52 1.99 12.25 -26.28
N GLN A 53 1.17 13.05 -25.59
CA GLN A 53 0.69 12.73 -24.25
C GLN A 53 -0.27 11.52 -24.28
N SER A 54 0.11 10.46 -23.58
CA SER A 54 -0.63 9.23 -23.36
C SER A 54 -0.79 8.97 -21.87
N PRO A 55 -1.98 8.54 -21.41
CA PRO A 55 -2.17 8.11 -20.03
C PRO A 55 -1.51 6.74 -19.74
N ASN A 56 -1.09 6.01 -20.77
CA ASN A 56 -0.51 4.69 -20.64
C ASN A 56 1.02 4.80 -20.59
N MET A 57 1.59 4.65 -19.41
CA MET A 57 3.03 4.62 -19.18
C MET A 57 3.38 3.52 -18.18
N ASN A 58 4.56 2.91 -18.38
CA ASN A 58 5.16 1.97 -17.44
C ASN A 58 6.29 2.66 -16.67
N LEU A 59 6.35 2.42 -15.37
CA LEU A 59 7.36 3.00 -14.49
C LEU A 59 8.18 1.88 -13.85
N VAL A 60 9.49 2.07 -13.78
CA VAL A 60 10.41 1.17 -13.09
C VAL A 60 11.02 1.92 -11.92
N ILE A 61 10.77 1.45 -10.70
CA ILE A 61 11.32 2.04 -9.46
C ILE A 61 12.40 1.10 -8.94
N VAL A 62 13.66 1.55 -8.98
CA VAL A 62 14.80 0.80 -8.42
C VAL A 62 15.08 1.33 -7.01
N SER A 63 14.99 0.46 -6.00
CA SER A 63 15.16 0.85 -4.60
C SER A 63 15.62 -0.30 -3.71
N HIS A 64 15.56 -0.10 -2.38
CA HIS A 64 15.95 -1.07 -1.37
C HIS A 64 14.75 -1.85 -0.81
N GLY A 65 14.99 -3.04 -0.25
CA GLY A 65 13.91 -3.92 0.22
C GLY A 65 13.03 -3.36 1.35
N LEU A 66 13.53 -2.45 2.18
CA LEU A 66 12.68 -1.73 3.15
C LEU A 66 11.77 -0.74 2.43
N THR A 67 12.35 0.10 1.58
CA THR A 67 11.64 1.16 0.84
C THR A 67 10.55 0.58 -0.07
N LEU A 68 10.81 -0.53 -0.77
CA LEU A 68 9.80 -1.20 -1.60
C LEU A 68 8.60 -1.68 -0.78
N ARG A 69 8.83 -2.29 0.39
CA ARG A 69 7.73 -2.71 1.26
C ARG A 69 6.93 -1.53 1.81
N VAL A 70 7.61 -0.44 2.16
CA VAL A 70 6.95 0.80 2.61
C VAL A 70 6.17 1.44 1.45
N PHE A 71 6.68 1.38 0.22
CA PHE A 71 5.97 1.82 -0.98
C PHE A 71 4.68 1.03 -1.20
N LEU A 72 4.74 -0.30 -1.16
CA LEU A 72 3.54 -1.15 -1.28
C LEU A 72 2.55 -0.88 -0.13
N MET A 73 3.03 -0.77 1.10
CA MET A 73 2.20 -0.40 2.25
C MET A 73 1.50 0.94 2.03
N ARG A 74 2.22 1.97 1.56
CA ARG A 74 1.63 3.29 1.29
C ARG A 74 0.64 3.26 0.13
N TRP A 75 0.91 2.44 -0.88
CA TRP A 75 0.06 2.32 -2.07
C TRP A 75 -1.25 1.62 -1.76
N TYR A 76 -1.18 0.42 -1.17
CA TYR A 76 -2.32 -0.42 -0.85
C TYR A 76 -2.94 -0.14 0.51
N LYS A 77 -2.42 0.86 1.24
CA LYS A 77 -2.92 1.28 2.56
C LYS A 77 -2.86 0.16 3.60
N TRP A 78 -1.90 -0.75 3.48
CA TRP A 78 -1.75 -1.85 4.43
C TRP A 78 -1.48 -1.35 5.85
N THR A 79 -1.99 -2.11 6.81
CA THR A 79 -1.78 -1.85 8.24
C THR A 79 -0.32 -2.11 8.63
N VAL A 80 0.10 -1.59 9.79
CA VAL A 80 1.43 -1.89 10.34
C VAL A 80 1.63 -3.38 10.55
N HIS A 81 0.60 -4.09 11.02
CA HIS A 81 0.66 -5.55 11.22
C HIS A 81 0.92 -6.30 9.91
N GLN A 82 0.19 -5.93 8.85
CA GLN A 82 0.40 -6.50 7.50
C GLN A 82 1.80 -6.19 6.97
N PHE A 83 2.29 -4.97 7.16
CA PHE A 83 3.65 -4.59 6.76
C PHE A 83 4.73 -5.41 7.50
N GLU A 84 4.55 -5.66 8.79
CA GLU A 84 5.53 -6.40 9.59
C GLU A 84 5.61 -7.88 9.23
N ALA A 85 4.54 -8.45 8.69
CA ALA A 85 4.48 -9.81 8.13
C ALA A 85 5.29 -9.96 6.83
N LEU A 86 5.50 -8.88 6.08
CA LEU A 86 6.23 -8.93 4.81
C LEU A 86 7.72 -9.29 4.99
N HIS A 87 8.19 -10.17 4.13
CA HIS A 87 9.59 -10.56 4.01
C HIS A 87 10.36 -9.62 3.06
N ASN A 88 11.68 -9.52 3.20
CA ASN A 88 12.45 -8.76 2.20
C ASN A 88 12.49 -9.54 0.89
N ILE A 89 12.22 -8.85 -0.20
CA ILE A 89 12.44 -9.36 -1.56
C ILE A 89 13.94 -9.63 -1.76
N GLY A 90 14.28 -10.71 -2.45
CA GLY A 90 15.68 -11.02 -2.80
C GLY A 90 16.31 -9.93 -3.68
N ASN A 91 17.64 -9.81 -3.64
CA ASN A 91 18.34 -8.83 -4.47
C ASN A 91 18.06 -9.06 -5.97
N GLY A 92 17.77 -8.00 -6.71
CA GLY A 92 17.49 -8.05 -8.15
C GLY A 92 16.14 -8.66 -8.53
N LYS A 93 15.29 -9.02 -7.56
CA LYS A 93 13.93 -9.49 -7.83
C LYS A 93 12.97 -8.31 -8.03
N ILE A 94 11.91 -8.55 -8.78
CA ILE A 94 10.95 -7.54 -9.22
C ILE A 94 9.59 -7.84 -8.59
N VAL A 95 8.90 -6.78 -8.17
CA VAL A 95 7.47 -6.82 -7.85
C VAL A 95 6.76 -5.94 -8.87
N VAL A 96 5.74 -6.50 -9.49
CA VAL A 96 4.98 -5.89 -10.58
C VAL A 96 3.60 -5.56 -10.05
N MET A 97 3.27 -4.28 -10.10
CA MET A 97 1.93 -3.78 -9.85
C MET A 97 1.30 -3.54 -11.21
N GLU A 98 0.28 -4.33 -11.55
CA GLU A 98 -0.34 -4.26 -12.87
C GLU A 98 -1.77 -3.75 -12.76
N ARG A 99 -2.18 -2.93 -13.74
CA ARG A 99 -3.50 -2.30 -13.75
C ARG A 99 -4.56 -3.38 -14.03
N GLY A 100 -5.44 -3.61 -13.08
CA GLY A 100 -6.58 -4.50 -13.22
C GLY A 100 -7.66 -3.95 -14.16
N HIS A 101 -8.67 -4.76 -14.41
CA HIS A 101 -9.83 -4.43 -15.25
C HIS A 101 -10.59 -3.19 -14.78
N GLY A 102 -10.62 -2.94 -13.47
CA GLY A 102 -11.25 -1.76 -12.89
C GLY A 102 -10.42 -0.48 -12.99
N GLY A 103 -9.14 -0.56 -13.39
CA GLY A 103 -8.24 0.59 -13.47
C GLY A 103 -7.38 0.82 -12.22
N ARG A 104 -7.60 0.08 -11.13
CA ARG A 104 -6.71 0.05 -9.97
C ARG A 104 -5.57 -0.95 -10.17
N TYR A 105 -4.44 -0.72 -9.50
CA TYR A 105 -3.30 -1.63 -9.58
C TYR A 105 -3.49 -2.79 -8.60
N SER A 106 -3.19 -4.01 -9.02
CA SER A 106 -3.19 -5.21 -8.17
C SER A 106 -1.94 -6.05 -8.45
N LEU A 107 -1.38 -6.62 -7.38
CA LEU A 107 -0.26 -7.56 -7.46
C LEU A 107 -0.70 -8.89 -8.06
N LEU A 108 -1.97 -9.30 -7.85
CA LEU A 108 -2.53 -10.56 -8.36
C LEU A 108 -2.88 -10.54 -9.85
N MET A 109 -2.69 -9.41 -10.53
CA MET A 109 -2.72 -9.36 -11.99
C MET A 109 -1.49 -10.03 -12.60
N HIS A 110 -0.36 -10.02 -11.88
CA HIS A 110 0.93 -10.52 -12.39
C HIS A 110 1.48 -11.69 -11.58
N HIS A 111 1.42 -11.61 -10.25
CA HIS A 111 2.00 -12.60 -9.33
C HIS A 111 0.96 -13.64 -8.94
N THR A 112 1.42 -14.86 -8.72
CA THR A 112 0.55 -15.92 -8.18
C THR A 112 0.28 -15.70 -6.69
N ARG A 113 -0.84 -16.25 -6.20
CA ARG A 113 -1.15 -16.24 -4.77
C ARG A 113 -0.05 -16.88 -3.92
N GLN A 114 0.60 -17.94 -4.43
CA GLN A 114 1.66 -18.62 -3.69
C GLN A 114 2.89 -17.73 -3.53
N GLU A 115 3.37 -17.09 -4.60
CA GLU A 115 4.52 -16.17 -4.54
C GLU A 115 4.25 -15.01 -3.59
N LEU A 116 3.04 -14.47 -3.60
CA LEU A 116 2.66 -13.39 -2.68
C LEU A 116 2.57 -13.87 -1.22
N LYS A 117 2.13 -15.10 -0.97
CA LYS A 117 2.21 -15.70 0.39
C LYS A 117 3.65 -15.89 0.85
N GLU A 118 4.53 -16.34 -0.03
CA GLU A 118 5.97 -16.45 0.26
C GLU A 118 6.62 -15.08 0.51
N PHE A 119 6.11 -14.03 -0.14
CA PHE A 119 6.50 -12.64 0.14
C PHE A 119 5.94 -12.11 1.48
N GLY A 120 4.97 -12.82 2.09
CA GLY A 120 4.41 -12.53 3.41
C GLY A 120 3.08 -11.80 3.37
N LEU A 121 2.34 -11.83 2.25
CA LEU A 121 0.98 -11.32 2.20
C LEU A 121 0.06 -12.23 3.02
N THR A 122 -0.74 -11.60 3.91
CA THR A 122 -1.78 -12.32 4.66
C THR A 122 -2.98 -12.62 3.76
N ASP A 123 -3.82 -13.57 4.17
CA ASP A 123 -5.04 -13.89 3.40
C ASP A 123 -5.95 -12.67 3.23
N ALA A 124 -6.03 -11.79 4.25
CA ALA A 124 -6.77 -10.53 4.14
C ALA A 124 -6.20 -9.60 3.05
N MET A 125 -4.87 -9.53 2.91
CA MET A 125 -4.24 -8.75 1.84
C MET A 125 -4.53 -9.36 0.47
N LEU A 126 -4.51 -10.69 0.35
CA LEU A 126 -4.81 -11.39 -0.91
C LEU A 126 -6.27 -11.18 -1.33
N THR A 127 -7.21 -11.28 -0.40
CA THR A 127 -8.62 -10.98 -0.66
C THR A 127 -8.79 -9.55 -1.15
N ASP A 128 -8.12 -8.58 -0.50
CA ASP A 128 -8.12 -7.21 -0.99
C ASP A 128 -7.52 -7.11 -2.40
N GLN A 129 -6.38 -7.75 -2.68
CA GLN A 129 -5.77 -7.74 -4.01
C GLN A 129 -6.69 -8.32 -5.10
N GLU A 130 -7.51 -9.33 -4.80
CA GLU A 130 -8.51 -9.83 -5.76
C GLU A 130 -9.60 -8.79 -6.04
N TRP A 131 -10.09 -8.13 -4.99
CA TRP A 131 -11.05 -7.04 -5.14
C TRP A 131 -10.46 -5.88 -5.97
N GLN A 132 -9.20 -5.51 -5.73
CA GLN A 132 -8.49 -4.45 -6.47
C GLN A 132 -8.41 -4.73 -7.99
N LYS A 133 -8.51 -5.99 -8.45
CA LYS A 133 -8.47 -6.32 -9.89
C LYS A 133 -9.67 -5.75 -10.65
N HIS A 134 -10.82 -5.67 -9.98
CA HIS A 134 -12.09 -5.28 -10.60
C HIS A 134 -12.59 -3.92 -10.11
N ALA A 135 -12.12 -3.45 -8.96
CA ALA A 135 -12.55 -2.20 -8.37
C ALA A 135 -12.15 -0.97 -9.20
N LYS A 136 -13.09 -0.03 -9.32
CA LYS A 136 -12.87 1.26 -10.00
C LYS A 136 -12.17 2.27 -9.08
N PRO A 137 -11.45 3.27 -9.64
CA PRO A 137 -10.94 4.39 -8.85
C PRO A 137 -12.09 5.06 -8.08
N GLY A 138 -11.91 5.26 -6.77
CA GLY A 138 -12.92 5.88 -5.89
C GLY A 138 -13.83 4.89 -5.16
N GLU A 139 -13.92 3.63 -5.59
CA GLU A 139 -14.64 2.61 -4.82
C GLU A 139 -13.89 2.27 -3.52
N LEU A 140 -14.66 2.03 -2.46
CA LEU A 140 -14.15 1.64 -1.14
C LEU A 140 -14.54 0.19 -0.87
N ASN A 141 -13.61 -0.57 -0.32
CA ASN A 141 -13.84 -1.95 0.08
C ASN A 141 -14.31 -2.00 1.54
N TYR A 142 -15.60 -1.85 1.80
CA TYR A 142 -16.11 -1.77 3.19
C TYR A 142 -15.86 -3.03 4.02
N ASP A 143 -15.63 -4.18 3.36
CA ASP A 143 -15.31 -5.46 4.02
C ASP A 143 -13.80 -5.60 4.34
N CYS A 144 -12.96 -4.69 3.85
CA CYS A 144 -11.52 -4.73 4.10
C CYS A 144 -11.19 -4.10 5.45
N GLN A 145 -10.34 -4.78 6.23
CA GLN A 145 -9.84 -4.32 7.53
C GLN A 145 -9.15 -2.94 7.47
N ILE A 146 -8.73 -2.51 6.29
CA ILE A 146 -8.03 -1.24 6.04
C ILE A 146 -9.00 -0.06 5.99
N THR A 147 -10.15 -0.24 5.37
CA THR A 147 -11.20 0.77 5.20
C THR A 147 -12.22 0.70 6.33
N GLY A 148 -12.32 -0.44 7.01
CA GLY A 148 -13.24 -0.69 8.12
C GLY A 148 -14.70 -0.48 7.74
N PRO A 149 -15.65 -0.85 8.63
CA PRO A 149 -16.91 -0.13 8.68
C PRO A 149 -16.54 1.34 8.85
N SER A 150 -16.90 2.16 7.86
CA SER A 150 -16.68 3.60 7.83
C SER A 150 -16.71 4.19 9.24
N TYR A 151 -15.78 5.08 9.59
CA TYR A 151 -15.80 5.82 10.87
C TYR A 151 -17.18 6.42 11.22
N PHE A 152 -18.07 6.53 10.24
CA PHE A 152 -19.47 6.83 10.36
C PHE A 152 -20.34 5.74 9.69
N THR A 153 -20.62 4.63 10.37
CA THR A 153 -21.59 3.61 9.92
C THR A 153 -23.01 3.84 10.42
N HIS A 154 -23.24 4.87 11.24
CA HIS A 154 -24.50 5.05 11.97
C HIS A 154 -25.18 6.39 11.68
N PHE A 155 -25.18 6.87 10.43
CA PHE A 155 -26.01 8.03 10.10
C PHE A 155 -27.50 7.67 10.01
N ASP A 156 -27.82 6.41 9.70
CA ASP A 156 -29.21 5.96 9.53
C ASP A 156 -29.84 5.46 10.85
N ASP A 157 -29.03 5.10 11.85
CA ASP A 157 -29.53 4.64 13.16
C ASP A 157 -30.08 5.79 14.03
N ASP A 158 -29.70 7.03 13.75
CA ASP A 158 -30.20 8.22 14.46
C ASP A 158 -31.57 8.69 13.95
N GLN A 159 -31.98 8.34 12.72
CA GLN A 159 -33.30 8.70 12.19
C GLN A 159 -34.44 7.85 12.77
N GLN A 160 -34.18 6.60 13.17
CA GLN A 160 -35.20 5.75 13.80
C GLN A 160 -35.48 6.13 15.27
N ASN A 161 -34.51 6.74 15.97
CA ASN A 161 -34.69 7.18 17.35
C ASN A 161 -35.41 8.54 17.50
N LEU A 162 -35.56 9.31 16.41
CA LEU A 162 -36.30 10.57 16.37
C LEU A 162 -37.80 10.40 16.04
N LEU A 163 -38.21 9.23 15.54
CA LEU A 163 -39.62 8.91 15.25
C LEU A 163 -40.33 8.18 16.40
N HIS A 164 -39.61 7.85 17.48
CA HIS A 164 -40.13 7.17 18.67
C HIS A 164 -40.00 8.01 19.96
N ARG A 165 -39.91 9.34 19.86
CA ARG A 165 -40.03 10.27 20.99
C ARG A 165 -41.19 11.25 20.81
#